data_AF-A0A928DFS5-F1
#
_entry.id   AF-A0A928DFS5-F1
#
_cell.length_a   1.000
_cell.length_b   1.000
_cell.length_c   1.000
_cell.angle_alpha   90.00
_cell.angle_beta   90.00
_cell.angle_gamma   90.00
#
_symmetry.space_group_name_H-M   'P 1'
#
loop_
_entity.id
_entity.type
_entity.pdbx_description
1 polymer ?
#
loop_
_entity_poly.entity_id
_entity_poly.type
_entity_poly.pdbx_seq_one_letter_code
_entity_poly.pdbx_strand_id
1 'polypeptide(L)'
;MQSLHDILRNRLLAQAGIFEPVKVAPCIDDIYKMQWSEQFEQFMRNRMAMGYFRYGSLKEQINNHNFDNIGSIEERLALYKTDHNREHLVDIANLALVEFVVHPNYPFDATDDAIHTRKTK
;
A
#
# COMPACT_ATOMS: atom_id res chain seq x y z
N MET A 1 -9.60 -36.15 7.27
CA MET A 1 -10.68 -36.65 8.14
C MET A 1 -10.11 -36.71 9.54
N GLN A 2 -10.72 -36.04 10.52
CA GLN A 2 -10.23 -36.11 11.91
C GLN A 2 -10.52 -37.50 12.48
N SER A 3 -9.57 -38.09 13.20
CA SER A 3 -9.79 -39.38 13.85
C SER A 3 -10.64 -39.21 15.12
N LEU A 4 -11.25 -40.30 15.60
CA LEU A 4 -11.99 -40.30 16.86
C LEU A 4 -11.11 -39.81 18.04
N HIS A 5 -9.83 -40.19 18.01
CA HIS A 5 -8.83 -39.74 18.98
C HIS A 5 -8.66 -38.21 18.95
N ASP A 6 -8.61 -37.61 17.76
CA ASP A 6 -8.47 -36.15 17.62
C ASP A 6 -9.70 -35.41 18.15
N ILE A 7 -10.90 -35.95 17.91
CA ILE A 7 -12.17 -35.37 18.39
C ILE A 7 -12.22 -35.41 19.92
N LEU A 8 -11.87 -36.55 20.53
CA LEU A 8 -11.87 -36.70 21.99
C LEU A 8 -10.80 -35.82 22.65
N ARG A 9 -9.60 -35.79 22.08
CA ARG A 9 -8.49 -34.91 22.52
C ARG A 9 -8.91 -33.44 22.50
N ASN A 10 -9.50 -32.97 21.40
CA ASN A 10 -9.93 -31.57 21.27
C ASN A 10 -11.02 -31.20 22.29
N ARG A 11 -11.96 -32.10 22.58
CA ARG A 11 -13.01 -31.88 23.59
C ARG A 11 -12.43 -31.79 25.00
N LEU A 12 -11.51 -32.69 25.36
CA LEU A 12 -10.85 -32.68 26.66
C LEU A 12 -9.99 -31.43 26.87
N LEU A 13 -9.23 -31.03 25.84
CA LEU A 13 -8.44 -29.80 25.87
C LEU A 13 -9.32 -28.55 26.05
N ALA A 14 -10.43 -28.46 25.29
CA ALA A 14 -11.39 -27.36 25.43
C ALA A 14 -12.05 -27.32 26.82
N GLN A 15 -12.45 -28.47 27.38
CA GLN A 15 -13.05 -28.55 28.72
C GLN A 15 -12.06 -28.19 29.83
N ALA A 16 -10.76 -28.47 29.63
CA ALA A 16 -9.68 -28.09 30.53
C ALA A 16 -9.23 -26.63 30.38
N GLY A 17 -9.81 -25.86 29.44
CA GLY A 17 -9.37 -24.49 29.11
C GLY A 17 -7.99 -24.44 28.45
N ILE A 18 -7.49 -25.58 27.95
CA ILE A 18 -6.22 -25.68 27.24
C ILE A 18 -6.50 -25.45 25.76
N PHE A 19 -6.30 -24.23 25.32
CA PHE A 19 -6.37 -23.89 23.91
C PHE A 19 -5.04 -24.24 23.23
N GLU A 20 -5.09 -24.72 21.98
CA GLU A 20 -3.85 -24.82 21.20
C GLU A 20 -3.18 -23.45 21.15
N PRO A 21 -1.85 -23.37 21.34
CA PRO A 21 -1.14 -22.11 21.27
C PRO A 21 -1.40 -21.49 19.89
N VAL A 22 -2.12 -20.37 19.88
CA VAL A 22 -2.33 -19.60 18.66
C VAL A 22 -0.95 -19.20 18.13
N LYS A 23 -0.72 -19.41 16.83
CA LYS A 23 0.51 -18.96 16.18
C LYS A 23 0.68 -17.47 16.48
N VAL A 24 1.74 -17.13 17.21
CA VAL A 24 2.00 -15.75 17.63
C VAL A 24 2.07 -14.88 16.38
N ALA A 25 1.31 -13.78 16.36
CA ALA A 25 1.38 -12.82 15.28
C ALA A 25 2.83 -12.28 15.19
N PRO A 26 3.36 -12.05 13.97
CA PRO A 26 4.64 -11.37 13.81
C PRO A 26 4.61 -10.01 14.51
N CYS A 27 5.78 -9.50 14.92
CA CYS A 27 5.84 -8.14 15.45
C CYS A 27 5.56 -7.13 14.33
N ILE A 28 5.23 -5.89 14.71
CA ILE A 28 4.91 -4.82 13.76
C ILE A 28 6.04 -4.60 12.75
N ASP A 29 7.30 -4.63 13.20
CA ASP A 29 8.46 -4.45 12.32
C ASP A 29 8.57 -5.54 11.25
N ASP A 30 8.27 -6.78 11.62
CA ASP A 30 8.25 -7.91 10.69
C ASP A 30 7.09 -7.77 9.70
N ILE A 31 5.93 -7.30 10.16
CA ILE A 31 4.79 -7.01 9.28
C ILE A 31 5.18 -5.93 8.26
N TYR A 32 5.81 -4.83 8.68
CA TYR A 32 6.23 -3.77 7.75
C TYR A 32 7.19 -4.30 6.68
N LYS A 33 8.18 -5.11 7.07
CA LYS A 33 9.09 -5.74 6.09
C LYS A 33 8.37 -6.67 5.12
N MET A 34 7.35 -7.41 5.58
CA MET A 34 6.55 -8.29 4.72
C MET A 34 5.63 -7.54 3.76
N GLN A 35 5.14 -6.37 4.14
CA GLN A 35 4.20 -5.57 3.34
C GLN A 35 4.88 -4.55 2.43
N TRP A 36 6.16 -4.27 2.63
CA TRP A 36 6.88 -3.21 1.92
C TRP A 36 7.77 -3.73 0.79
N SER A 37 7.87 -2.97 -0.29
CA SER A 37 8.76 -3.27 -1.42
C SER A 37 9.87 -2.23 -1.50
N GLU A 38 11.06 -2.57 -0.99
CA GLU A 38 12.25 -1.71 -1.03
C GLU A 38 12.61 -1.28 -2.45
N GLN A 39 12.44 -2.18 -3.42
CA GLN A 39 12.72 -1.88 -4.83
C GLN A 39 11.77 -0.81 -5.38
N PHE A 40 10.48 -0.91 -5.06
CA PHE A 40 9.48 0.07 -5.51
C PHE A 40 9.76 1.46 -4.91
N GLU A 41 10.05 1.51 -3.59
CA GLU A 41 10.42 2.74 -2.91
C GLU A 41 11.69 3.37 -3.50
N GLN A 42 12.71 2.55 -3.80
CA GLN A 42 13.94 3.04 -4.42
C GLN A 42 13.66 3.69 -5.78
N PHE A 43 12.78 3.10 -6.60
CA PHE A 43 12.38 3.69 -7.88
C PHE A 43 11.61 5.00 -7.69
N MET A 44 10.72 5.08 -6.70
CA MET A 44 10.04 6.32 -6.35
C MET A 44 11.04 7.43 -5.98
N ARG A 45 11.95 7.14 -5.04
CA ARG A 45 13.00 8.08 -4.59
C ARG A 45 13.86 8.58 -5.74
N ASN A 46 14.31 7.68 -6.62
CA ASN A 46 15.11 8.05 -7.79
C ASN A 46 14.35 9.01 -8.71
N ARG A 47 13.05 8.77 -8.95
CA ARG A 47 12.24 9.64 -9.80
C ARG A 47 11.93 10.98 -9.16
N MET A 48 11.68 11.02 -7.85
CA MET A 48 11.53 12.27 -7.10
C MET A 48 12.80 13.12 -7.15
N ALA A 49 13.99 12.50 -7.02
CA ALA A 49 15.26 13.19 -7.19
C ALA A 49 15.43 13.78 -8.60
N MET A 50 15.03 13.05 -9.64
CA MET A 50 15.02 13.60 -11.00
C MET A 50 13.97 14.70 -11.19
N GLY A 51 12.81 14.60 -10.52
CA GLY A 51 11.77 15.62 -10.51
C GLY A 51 12.22 16.93 -9.88
N TYR A 52 13.05 16.87 -8.83
CA TYR A 52 13.63 18.05 -8.19
C TYR A 52 14.38 18.95 -9.18
N PHE A 53 15.19 18.35 -10.06
CA PHE A 53 15.92 19.14 -11.08
C PHE A 53 15.01 19.80 -12.12
N ARG A 54 13.76 19.33 -12.29
CA ARG A 54 12.80 19.92 -13.24
C ARG A 54 11.86 20.93 -12.59
N TYR A 55 11.42 20.66 -11.37
CA TYR A 55 10.29 21.35 -10.73
C TYR A 55 10.63 21.97 -9.38
N GLY A 56 11.88 21.85 -8.93
CA GLY A 56 12.30 22.28 -7.60
C GLY A 56 11.78 21.35 -6.50
N SER A 57 11.91 21.81 -5.26
CA SER A 57 11.46 21.09 -4.08
C SER A 57 9.94 20.99 -4.00
N LEU A 58 9.43 19.93 -3.37
CA LEU A 58 7.99 19.80 -3.07
C LEU A 58 7.46 21.01 -2.28
N LYS A 59 8.26 21.59 -1.40
CA LYS A 59 7.88 22.76 -0.60
C LYS A 59 7.63 23.99 -1.48
N GLU A 60 8.45 24.21 -2.50
CA GLU A 60 8.24 25.30 -3.48
C GLU A 60 6.99 25.05 -4.32
N GLN A 61 6.70 23.79 -4.61
CA GLN A 61 5.52 23.39 -5.38
C GLN A 61 4.21 23.63 -4.61
N ILE A 62 4.18 23.52 -3.27
CA ILE A 62 2.94 23.79 -2.47
C ILE A 62 2.34 25.16 -2.81
N ASN A 63 3.16 26.20 -2.94
CA ASN A 63 2.69 27.57 -3.15
C ASN A 63 2.53 27.94 -4.64
N ASN A 64 3.10 27.14 -5.54
CA ASN A 64 3.18 27.42 -6.97
C ASN A 64 2.66 26.24 -7.82
N HIS A 65 1.76 25.43 -7.25
CA HIS A 65 1.29 24.22 -7.92
C HIS A 65 0.36 24.59 -9.08
N ASN A 66 0.83 24.40 -10.31
CA ASN A 66 0.09 24.67 -11.54
C ASN A 66 -0.02 23.41 -12.43
N PHE A 67 0.16 22.23 -11.87
CA PHE A 67 0.19 20.98 -12.63
C PHE A 67 -1.07 20.15 -12.37
N ASP A 68 -1.52 19.42 -13.39
CA ASP A 68 -2.63 18.48 -13.27
C ASP A 68 -2.10 17.08 -12.95
N ASN A 69 -1.91 16.78 -11.67
CA ASN A 69 -1.43 15.47 -11.24
C ASN A 69 -2.50 14.39 -11.44
N ILE A 70 -3.78 14.72 -11.23
CA ILE A 70 -4.89 13.76 -11.35
C ILE A 70 -5.05 13.32 -12.80
N GLY A 71 -5.08 14.25 -13.77
CA GLY A 71 -5.11 13.91 -15.18
C GLY A 71 -3.88 13.08 -15.59
N SER A 72 -2.70 13.45 -15.08
CA SER A 72 -1.46 12.68 -15.31
C SER A 72 -1.50 11.25 -14.75
N ILE A 73 -2.23 11.01 -13.65
CA ILE A 73 -2.47 9.68 -13.07
C ILE A 73 -3.40 8.88 -13.97
N GLU A 74 -4.49 9.48 -14.45
CA GLU A 74 -5.47 8.83 -15.33
C GLU A 74 -4.82 8.35 -16.64
N GLU A 75 -3.99 9.19 -17.25
CA GLU A 75 -3.23 8.85 -18.46
C GLU A 75 -2.30 7.65 -18.24
N ARG A 76 -1.51 7.66 -17.16
CA ARG A 76 -0.59 6.57 -16.84
C ARG A 76 -1.31 5.28 -16.50
N LEU A 77 -2.46 5.36 -15.85
CA LEU A 77 -3.30 4.19 -15.58
C LEU A 77 -3.83 3.59 -16.89
N ALA A 78 -4.21 4.44 -17.86
CA ALA A 78 -4.62 3.97 -19.19
C ALA A 78 -3.46 3.30 -19.95
N LEU A 79 -2.25 3.86 -19.88
CA LEU A 79 -1.05 3.25 -20.47
C LEU A 79 -0.74 1.90 -19.81
N TYR A 80 -0.73 1.82 -18.48
CA TYR A 80 -0.49 0.57 -17.75
C TYR A 80 -1.47 -0.55 -18.09
N LYS A 81 -2.75 -0.21 -18.32
CA LYS A 81 -3.76 -1.17 -18.78
C LYS A 81 -3.45 -1.73 -20.18
N THR A 82 -2.71 -0.98 -20.99
CA THR A 82 -2.35 -1.34 -22.36
C THR A 82 -1.05 -2.13 -22.43
N ASP A 83 0.01 -1.64 -21.78
CA ASP A 83 1.37 -2.16 -21.95
C ASP A 83 1.90 -2.96 -20.75
N HIS A 84 1.21 -2.91 -19.61
CA HIS A 84 1.63 -3.51 -18.34
C HIS A 84 3.03 -3.09 -17.87
N ASN A 85 3.54 -1.95 -18.34
CA ASN A 85 4.83 -1.43 -17.89
C ASN A 85 4.71 -0.89 -16.46
N ARG A 86 5.42 -1.54 -15.53
CA ARG A 86 5.41 -1.20 -14.10
C ARG A 86 5.96 0.20 -13.80
N GLU A 87 6.67 0.83 -14.73
CA GLU A 87 7.07 2.23 -14.63
C GLU A 87 5.88 3.15 -14.36
N HIS A 88 4.74 2.90 -15.03
CA HIS A 88 3.53 3.70 -14.85
C HIS A 88 3.02 3.66 -13.41
N LEU A 89 3.17 2.53 -12.70
CA LEU A 89 2.77 2.41 -11.29
C LEU A 89 3.68 3.24 -10.37
N VAL A 90 4.98 3.27 -10.65
CA VAL A 90 5.94 4.10 -9.90
C VAL A 90 5.61 5.58 -10.11
N ASP A 91 5.33 5.98 -11.34
CA ASP A 91 4.97 7.36 -11.66
C ASP A 91 3.63 7.77 -11.02
N ILE A 92 2.61 6.90 -11.07
CA ILE A 92 1.32 7.13 -10.39
C ILE A 92 1.52 7.34 -8.89
N ALA A 93 2.34 6.49 -8.24
CA ALA A 93 2.62 6.63 -6.81
C ALA A 93 3.34 7.95 -6.48
N ASN A 94 4.28 8.38 -7.31
CA ASN A 94 4.95 9.67 -7.14
C ASN A 94 4.00 10.85 -7.38
N LEU A 95 3.12 10.78 -8.37
CA LEU A 95 2.12 11.81 -8.61
C LEU A 95 1.12 11.90 -7.46
N ALA A 96 0.70 10.75 -6.91
CA ALA A 96 -0.14 10.71 -5.72
C ALA A 96 0.57 11.31 -4.49
N LEU A 97 1.88 11.05 -4.34
CA LEU A 97 2.70 11.68 -3.30
C LEU A 97 2.77 13.20 -3.49
N VAL A 98 3.01 13.68 -4.72
CA VAL A 98 3.05 15.11 -5.02
C VAL A 98 1.70 15.75 -4.70
N GLU A 99 0.60 15.18 -5.20
CA GLU A 99 -0.77 15.65 -4.95
C GLU A 99 -1.07 15.76 -3.45
N PHE A 100 -0.75 14.71 -2.69
CA PHE A 100 -0.93 14.69 -1.24
C PHE A 100 -0.15 15.80 -0.53
N VAL A 101 1.08 16.07 -0.96
CA VAL A 101 1.96 17.07 -0.31
C VAL A 101 1.60 18.50 -0.72
N VAL A 102 1.25 18.76 -1.98
CA VAL A 102 0.96 20.12 -2.47
C VAL A 102 -0.43 20.61 -2.05
N HIS A 103 -1.31 19.72 -1.62
CA HIS A 103 -2.63 20.05 -1.08
C HIS A 103 -2.77 19.69 0.43
N PRO A 104 -1.98 20.28 1.34
CA PRO A 104 -2.00 19.93 2.76
C PRO A 104 -3.32 20.29 3.47
N ASN A 105 -4.17 21.12 2.84
CA ASN A 105 -5.47 21.51 3.36
C ASN A 105 -6.60 20.55 2.98
N TYR A 106 -6.33 19.54 2.12
CA TYR A 106 -7.32 18.53 1.80
C TYR A 106 -7.51 17.57 2.99
N PRO A 107 -8.74 17.13 3.27
CA PRO A 107 -9.00 16.27 4.40
C PRO A 107 -8.33 14.90 4.21
N PHE A 108 -7.78 14.36 5.30
CA PHE A 108 -7.37 12.96 5.40
C PHE A 108 -7.96 12.38 6.68
N ASP A 109 -9.02 11.60 6.51
CA ASP A 109 -9.66 10.86 7.60
C ASP A 109 -9.39 9.37 7.40
N ALA A 110 -8.64 8.78 8.34
CA ALA A 110 -8.26 7.36 8.30
C ALA A 110 -9.42 6.44 8.73
N THR A 111 -10.55 6.55 8.04
CA THR A 111 -11.72 5.69 8.25
C THR A 111 -11.70 4.51 7.29
N ASP A 112 -11.90 3.30 7.82
CA ASP A 112 -12.13 2.09 7.03
C ASP A 112 -13.57 2.13 6.49
N ASP A 113 -13.72 2.34 5.18
CA ASP A 113 -15.01 2.39 4.50
C ASP A 113 -15.55 1.00 4.11
N ALA A 114 -14.82 -0.06 4.47
CA ALA A 114 -15.09 -1.46 4.09
C ALA A 114 -15.18 -1.70 2.57
N ILE A 115 -14.70 -0.76 1.73
CA ILE A 115 -14.65 -0.95 0.28
C ILE A 115 -13.40 -1.74 -0.06
N HIS A 116 -13.59 -2.97 -0.55
CA HIS A 116 -12.48 -3.86 -0.91
C HIS A 116 -12.39 -4.10 -2.41
N THR A 117 -11.15 -4.20 -2.92
CA THR A 117 -10.90 -4.58 -4.30
C THR A 117 -11.48 -5.96 -4.59
N ARG A 118 -12.23 -6.09 -5.69
CA ARG A 118 -12.79 -7.38 -6.13
C ARG A 118 -11.66 -8.35 -6.48
N LYS A 119 -11.81 -9.62 -6.11
CA LYS A 119 -10.91 -10.69 -6.55
C LYS A 119 -10.99 -10.82 -8.07
N THR A 120 -9.85 -10.78 -8.75
CA THR A 120 -9.73 -11.22 -10.13
C THR A 120 -10.08 -12.71 -10.21
N LYS A 121 -10.89 -13.11 -11.20
CA LYS A 121 -11.29 -14.50 -11.42
C LYS A 121 -10.10 -15.38 -11.79
#